data_AF-A0A3D2SI07-F1
#
_entry.id   AF-A0A3D2SI07-F1
#
_cell.length_a   1.000
_cell.length_b   1.000
_cell.length_c   1.000
_cell.angle_alpha   90.00
_cell.angle_beta   90.00
_cell.angle_gamma   90.00
#
_symmetry.space_group_name_H-M   'P 1'
#
loop_
_entity.id
_entity.type
_entity.pdbx_description
1 polymer ?
#
loop_
_entity_poly.entity_id
_entity_poly.type
_entity_poly.pdbx_seq_one_letter_code
_entity_poly.pdbx_strand_id
1 'polypeptide(L)'
;MEARVIGLEKLGKHDVELVGGKNSSLGEMISHLSNAGVSVPGGFATTAAAYREFLEQSGLNAKIQAELDQLNVDDVNALAETGAKIRQWIVDTPLIPALEKEVRDAFNALSNGNPDIAVAVRSSATAEDLPDASFAGQQETFLNIRGIDNILIAIKEVFASLYNDRAIAYRVHQGFAHDIVALSAGIQRMVRSETGAAGVMFTLDTESGFRDVVFITASYGLGEMVVQGAVNPDEFYLSKPLLKNGRHSVLRRNLGSKHQKMIYGEEGSAGKSVVVVDVEKQDRQQFALNDHELQELAKQAMIIEDHYGAPMDIEWAKDG
;
A
#
# COMPACT_ATOMS: atom_id res chain seq x y z
N MET A 1 -5.39 1.76 28.56
CA MET A 1 -5.05 2.62 27.42
C MET A 1 -5.09 1.75 26.19
N GLU A 2 -5.82 2.17 25.16
CA GLU A 2 -5.82 1.50 23.86
C GLU A 2 -4.44 1.61 23.21
N ALA A 3 -4.01 0.56 22.49
CA ALA A 3 -2.73 0.56 21.80
C ALA A 3 -2.75 1.54 20.62
N ARG A 4 -1.68 2.30 20.42
CA ARG A 4 -1.54 3.23 19.28
C ARG A 4 -0.85 2.58 18.10
N VAL A 5 -0.05 1.55 18.36
CA VAL A 5 0.63 0.73 17.36
C VAL A 5 0.33 -0.75 17.60
N ILE A 6 0.03 -1.49 16.54
CA ILE A 6 -0.30 -2.91 16.58
C ILE A 6 0.54 -3.64 15.53
N GLY A 7 1.17 -4.76 15.90
CA GLY A 7 1.87 -5.64 14.96
C GLY A 7 0.88 -6.26 13.96
N LEU A 8 1.26 -6.36 12.70
CA LEU A 8 0.34 -6.87 11.65
C LEU A 8 -0.12 -8.30 11.95
N GLU A 9 0.71 -9.11 12.62
CA GLU A 9 0.38 -10.47 13.04
C GLU A 9 -0.72 -10.58 14.11
N LYS A 10 -1.17 -9.45 14.67
CA LYS A 10 -2.25 -9.38 15.66
C LYS A 10 -3.55 -8.84 15.10
N LEU A 11 -3.58 -8.51 13.81
CA LEU A 11 -4.74 -7.96 13.12
C LEU A 11 -5.44 -9.04 12.29
N GLY A 12 -6.72 -8.83 12.02
CA GLY A 12 -7.53 -9.63 11.10
C GLY A 12 -8.61 -8.81 10.43
N LYS A 13 -9.46 -9.47 9.63
CA LYS A 13 -10.49 -8.85 8.79
C LYS A 13 -11.55 -8.01 9.53
N HIS A 14 -11.63 -8.13 10.85
CA HIS A 14 -12.59 -7.40 11.69
C HIS A 14 -12.03 -6.07 12.22
N ASP A 15 -10.74 -5.80 12.01
CA ASP A 15 -10.05 -4.63 12.54
C ASP A 15 -10.06 -3.42 11.58
N VAL A 16 -10.95 -3.40 10.58
CA VAL A 16 -11.03 -2.32 9.57
C VAL A 16 -11.25 -0.95 10.22
N GLU A 17 -12.12 -0.84 11.22
CA GLU A 17 -12.34 0.44 11.93
C GLU A 17 -11.12 0.88 12.75
N LEU A 18 -10.25 -0.06 13.12
CA LEU A 18 -9.08 0.17 13.95
C LEU A 18 -7.85 0.59 13.13
N VAL A 19 -7.63 -0.04 11.96
CA VAL A 19 -6.41 0.13 11.15
C VAL A 19 -6.66 0.33 9.65
N GLY A 20 -7.91 0.42 9.21
CA GLY A 20 -8.29 0.49 7.80
C GLY A 20 -8.21 -0.84 7.06
N GLY A 21 -8.81 -0.86 5.86
CA GLY A 21 -9.02 -2.08 5.06
C GLY A 21 -7.73 -2.78 4.68
N LYS A 22 -6.75 -2.04 4.16
CA LYS A 22 -5.45 -2.60 3.73
C LYS A 22 -4.68 -3.27 4.87
N ASN A 23 -4.49 -2.59 6.00
CA ASN A 23 -3.75 -3.16 7.13
C ASN A 23 -4.48 -4.34 7.78
N SER A 24 -5.82 -4.26 7.86
CA SER A 24 -6.66 -5.38 8.31
C SER A 24 -6.51 -6.60 7.39
N SER A 25 -6.53 -6.39 6.07
CA SER A 25 -6.32 -7.46 5.08
C SER A 25 -4.91 -8.05 5.14
N LEU A 26 -3.88 -7.24 5.34
CA LEU A 26 -2.50 -7.74 5.54
C LEU A 26 -2.41 -8.63 6.78
N GLY A 27 -2.99 -8.19 7.90
CA GLY A 27 -3.01 -8.97 9.14
C GLY A 27 -3.77 -10.28 9.00
N GLU A 28 -4.92 -10.27 8.31
CA GLU A 28 -5.70 -11.47 8.03
C GLU A 28 -4.88 -12.53 7.28
N MET A 29 -4.14 -12.12 6.24
CA MET A 29 -3.27 -13.01 5.47
C MET A 29 -2.08 -13.53 6.30
N ILE A 30 -1.43 -12.67 7.09
CA ILE A 30 -0.31 -13.07 7.95
C ILE A 30 -0.77 -14.12 8.97
N SER A 31 -1.92 -13.87 9.62
CA SER A 31 -2.44 -14.71 10.71
C SER A 31 -2.99 -16.06 10.23
N HIS A 32 -3.62 -16.11 9.05
CA HIS A 32 -4.34 -17.30 8.59
C HIS A 32 -3.68 -18.04 7.43
N LEU A 33 -2.92 -17.35 6.57
CA LEU A 33 -2.43 -17.92 5.30
C LEU A 33 -0.93 -18.23 5.26
N SER A 34 -0.15 -17.79 6.26
CA SER A 34 1.29 -18.08 6.34
C SER A 34 1.60 -19.58 6.29
N ASN A 35 0.79 -20.41 6.96
CA ASN A 35 0.94 -21.87 6.94
C ASN A 35 0.36 -22.54 5.68
N ALA A 36 -0.38 -21.79 4.87
CA ALA A 36 -0.96 -22.25 3.61
C ALA A 36 -0.06 -21.93 2.40
N GLY A 37 1.14 -21.36 2.61
CA GLY A 37 2.08 -21.06 1.54
C GLY A 37 1.96 -19.66 0.95
N VAL A 38 1.17 -18.77 1.56
CA VAL A 38 1.15 -17.34 1.22
C VAL A 38 2.20 -16.63 2.07
N SER A 39 3.10 -15.89 1.42
CA SER A 39 4.14 -15.13 2.14
C SER A 39 3.79 -13.64 2.12
N VAL A 40 3.60 -13.06 3.30
CA VAL A 40 3.35 -11.63 3.48
C VAL A 40 4.44 -11.04 4.37
N PRO A 41 5.12 -9.95 3.96
CA PRO A 41 6.11 -9.32 4.82
C PRO A 41 5.48 -8.80 6.12
N GLY A 42 6.16 -9.03 7.24
CA GLY A 42 5.74 -8.52 8.54
C GLY A 42 5.87 -7.00 8.66
N GLY A 43 5.29 -6.46 9.73
CA GLY A 43 5.24 -5.03 9.97
C GLY A 43 4.37 -4.66 11.16
N PHE A 44 4.01 -3.39 11.26
CA PHE A 44 3.08 -2.87 12.25
C PHE A 44 2.25 -1.74 11.66
N ALA A 45 1.13 -1.39 12.29
CA ALA A 45 0.26 -0.31 11.87
C ALA A 45 -0.06 0.64 13.03
N THR A 46 -0.19 1.93 12.74
CA THR A 46 -0.80 2.88 13.69
C THR A 46 -2.31 2.68 13.74
N THR A 47 -2.97 3.00 14.85
CA THR A 47 -4.43 2.91 14.93
C THR A 47 -5.11 4.21 14.51
N ALA A 48 -6.38 4.12 14.10
CA ALA A 48 -7.25 5.26 13.85
C ALA A 48 -7.39 6.15 15.10
N ALA A 49 -7.40 5.55 16.30
CA ALA A 49 -7.40 6.28 17.56
C ALA A 49 -6.12 7.12 17.73
N ALA A 50 -4.94 6.58 17.37
CA ALA A 50 -3.69 7.32 17.42
C ALA A 50 -3.66 8.52 16.47
N TYR A 51 -4.23 8.38 15.28
CA TYR A 51 -4.42 9.49 14.33
C TYR A 51 -5.33 10.58 14.90
N ARG A 52 -6.48 10.21 15.45
CA ARG A 52 -7.41 11.16 16.08
C ARG A 52 -6.76 11.88 17.26
N GLU A 53 -6.07 11.16 18.14
CA GLU A 53 -5.35 11.75 19.27
C GLU A 53 -4.30 12.76 18.78
N PHE A 54 -3.56 12.42 17.73
CA PHE A 54 -2.56 13.30 17.11
C PHE A 54 -3.19 14.59 16.56
N LEU A 55 -4.34 14.51 15.88
CA LEU A 55 -5.03 15.70 15.38
C LEU A 55 -5.64 16.56 16.49
N GLU A 56 -6.09 15.97 17.60
CA GLU A 56 -6.62 16.73 18.74
C GLU A 56 -5.54 17.49 19.51
N GLN A 57 -4.26 17.14 19.30
CA GLN A 57 -3.14 17.84 19.94
C GLN A 57 -3.12 19.31 19.55
N SER A 58 -3.00 20.18 20.56
CA SER A 58 -2.79 21.62 20.40
C SER A 58 -3.84 22.32 19.52
N GLY A 59 -5.05 21.76 19.40
CA GLY A 59 -6.14 22.32 18.61
C GLY A 59 -5.92 22.23 17.09
N LEU A 60 -5.03 21.36 16.61
CA LEU A 60 -4.75 21.18 15.18
C LEU A 60 -6.04 20.82 14.42
N ASN A 61 -6.85 19.88 14.92
CA ASN A 61 -8.11 19.49 14.28
C ASN A 61 -9.06 20.68 14.10
N ALA A 62 -9.30 21.46 15.16
CA ALA A 62 -10.16 22.64 15.09
C ALA A 62 -9.65 23.69 14.08
N LYS A 63 -8.31 23.86 13.99
CA LYS A 63 -7.68 24.75 13.02
C LYS A 63 -7.87 24.27 11.57
N ILE A 64 -7.79 22.96 11.34
CA ILE A 64 -8.03 22.34 10.03
C ILE A 64 -9.50 22.52 9.63
N GLN A 65 -10.45 22.21 10.52
CA GLN A 65 -11.88 22.35 10.24
C GLN A 65 -12.26 23.79 9.91
N ALA A 66 -11.75 24.78 10.67
CA ALA A 66 -12.03 26.18 10.41
C ALA A 66 -11.55 26.66 9.02
N GLU A 67 -10.49 26.05 8.49
CA GLU A 67 -9.98 26.33 7.13
C GLU A 67 -10.83 25.63 6.07
N LEU A 68 -11.24 24.38 6.30
CA LEU A 68 -12.08 23.61 5.38
C LEU A 68 -13.51 24.16 5.30
N ASP A 69 -14.08 24.64 6.39
CA ASP A 69 -15.43 25.22 6.43
C ASP A 69 -15.58 26.47 5.54
N GLN A 70 -14.48 27.17 5.28
CA GLN A 70 -14.43 28.36 4.44
C GLN A 70 -14.06 28.04 2.99
N LEU A 71 -13.63 26.81 2.71
CA LEU A 71 -13.10 26.43 1.41
C LEU A 71 -14.24 26.14 0.42
N ASN A 72 -14.21 26.84 -0.72
CA ASN A 72 -14.93 26.41 -1.90
C ASN A 72 -14.07 25.42 -2.70
N VAL A 73 -14.42 24.13 -2.71
CA VAL A 73 -13.65 23.10 -3.42
C VAL A 73 -13.66 23.23 -4.95
N ASP A 74 -14.62 23.99 -5.51
CA ASP A 74 -14.66 24.27 -6.95
C ASP A 74 -13.64 25.36 -7.35
N ASP A 75 -13.09 26.12 -6.39
CA ASP A 75 -11.95 27.00 -6.61
C ASP A 75 -10.65 26.19 -6.45
N VAL A 76 -10.10 25.76 -7.59
CA VAL A 76 -8.90 24.92 -7.66
C VAL A 76 -7.68 25.58 -7.00
N ASN A 77 -7.56 26.91 -7.07
CA ASN A 77 -6.42 27.60 -6.47
C ASN A 77 -6.56 27.64 -4.95
N ALA A 78 -7.75 27.99 -4.44
CA ALA A 78 -8.03 27.96 -3.01
C ALA A 78 -7.87 26.54 -2.45
N LEU A 79 -8.34 25.52 -3.16
CA LEU A 79 -8.19 24.12 -2.77
C LEU A 79 -6.72 23.71 -2.65
N ALA A 80 -5.89 24.06 -3.64
CA ALA A 80 -4.47 23.74 -3.62
C ALA A 80 -3.72 24.45 -2.48
N GLU A 81 -4.02 25.73 -2.25
CA GLU A 81 -3.43 26.52 -1.16
C GLU A 81 -3.84 25.99 0.22
N THR A 82 -5.14 25.77 0.44
CA THR A 82 -5.68 25.23 1.69
C THR A 82 -5.17 23.81 1.95
N GLY A 83 -5.16 22.94 0.93
CA GLY A 83 -4.62 21.60 1.03
C GLY A 83 -3.15 21.61 1.44
N ALA A 84 -2.30 22.37 0.74
CA ALA A 84 -0.88 22.48 1.07
C ALA A 84 -0.64 23.02 2.48
N LYS A 85 -1.41 24.03 2.89
CA LYS A 85 -1.35 24.64 4.23
C LYS A 85 -1.69 23.63 5.33
N ILE A 86 -2.76 22.86 5.16
CA ILE A 86 -3.17 21.82 6.12
C ILE A 86 -2.12 20.71 6.21
N ARG A 87 -1.63 20.23 5.07
CA ARG A 87 -0.58 19.19 5.02
C ARG A 87 0.68 19.64 5.74
N GLN A 88 1.12 20.89 5.52
CA GLN A 88 2.27 21.44 6.22
C GLN A 88 2.05 21.49 7.75
N TRP A 89 0.86 21.89 8.22
CA TRP A 89 0.56 21.88 9.66
C TRP A 89 0.67 20.48 10.28
N ILE A 90 0.21 19.46 9.56
CA ILE A 90 0.31 18.06 10.01
C ILE A 90 1.77 17.62 10.08
N VAL A 91 2.56 17.90 9.03
CA VAL A 91 3.98 17.53 8.98
C VAL A 91 4.80 18.26 10.05
N ASP A 92 4.50 19.53 10.33
CA ASP A 92 5.19 20.33 11.35
C ASP A 92 4.80 19.95 12.78
N THR A 93 3.62 19.33 12.97
CA THR A 93 3.16 18.91 14.29
C THR A 93 3.97 17.70 14.76
N PRO A 94 4.59 17.75 15.95
CA PRO A 94 5.30 16.60 16.49
C PRO A 94 4.32 15.48 16.83
N LEU A 95 4.73 14.24 16.60
CA LEU A 95 3.97 13.08 17.07
C LEU A 95 3.84 13.13 18.59
N ILE A 96 2.73 12.60 19.10
CA ILE A 96 2.53 12.47 20.54
C ILE A 96 3.65 11.57 21.11
N PRO A 97 4.30 11.94 22.23
CA PRO A 97 5.42 11.17 22.78
C PRO A 97 5.13 9.68 22.98
N ALA A 98 3.89 9.34 23.35
CA ALA A 98 3.45 7.95 23.50
C ALA A 98 3.38 7.21 22.14
N LEU A 99 2.82 7.83 21.10
CA LEU A 99 2.79 7.28 19.75
C LEU A 99 4.20 7.10 19.19
N GLU A 100 5.05 8.13 19.31
CA GLU A 100 6.44 8.05 18.86
C GLU A 100 7.18 6.90 19.54
N LYS A 101 7.05 6.77 20.86
CA LYS A 101 7.67 5.67 21.61
C LYS A 101 7.19 4.30 21.12
N GLU A 102 5.88 4.11 20.94
CA GLU A 102 5.32 2.84 20.46
C GLU A 102 5.81 2.50 19.03
N VAL A 103 5.95 3.49 18.14
CA VAL A 103 6.53 3.29 16.80
C VAL A 103 7.99 2.89 16.88
N ARG A 104 8.79 3.56 17.73
CA ARG A 104 10.21 3.22 17.94
C ARG A 104 10.37 1.79 18.47
N ASP A 105 9.54 1.39 19.44
CA ASP A 105 9.56 0.05 20.01
C ASP A 105 9.17 -1.01 18.96
N ALA A 106 8.12 -0.76 18.17
CA ALA A 106 7.68 -1.66 17.10
C ALA A 106 8.74 -1.79 15.98
N PHE A 107 9.38 -0.69 15.59
CA PHE A 107 10.48 -0.71 14.62
C PHE A 107 11.71 -1.45 15.14
N ASN A 108 12.06 -1.28 16.42
CA ASN A 108 13.15 -2.03 17.04
C ASN A 108 12.88 -3.54 17.00
N ALA A 109 11.64 -3.97 17.24
CA ALA A 109 11.24 -5.37 17.11
C ALA A 109 11.31 -5.86 15.65
N LEU A 110 10.79 -5.08 14.71
CA LEU A 110 10.80 -5.42 13.27
C LEU A 110 12.21 -5.50 12.68
N SER A 111 13.09 -4.59 13.10
CA SER A 111 14.47 -4.48 12.60
C SER A 111 15.36 -5.63 13.05
N ASN A 112 15.00 -6.31 14.15
CA ASN A 112 15.74 -7.44 14.73
C ASN A 112 17.26 -7.20 14.81
N GLY A 113 17.64 -5.99 15.23
CA GLY A 113 19.04 -5.57 15.37
C GLY A 113 19.69 -4.96 14.12
N ASN A 114 19.00 -4.89 12.98
CA ASN A 114 19.46 -4.19 11.79
C ASN A 114 18.69 -2.86 11.57
N PRO A 115 19.20 -1.71 12.04
CA PRO A 115 18.49 -0.44 11.94
C PRO A 115 18.32 0.07 10.49
N ASP A 116 19.04 -0.52 9.53
CA ASP A 116 19.03 -0.12 8.12
C ASP A 116 18.03 -0.91 7.27
N ILE A 117 17.12 -1.68 7.89
CA ILE A 117 16.04 -2.31 7.13
C ILE A 117 15.22 -1.26 6.38
N ALA A 118 14.90 -1.57 5.12
CA ALA A 118 14.00 -0.78 4.31
C ALA A 118 12.54 -1.17 4.62
N VAL A 119 11.69 -0.16 4.82
CA VAL A 119 10.24 -0.34 5.03
C VAL A 119 9.44 0.45 4.00
N ALA A 120 8.25 -0.04 3.68
CA ALA A 120 7.19 0.72 3.05
C ALA A 120 6.32 1.34 4.15
N VAL A 121 5.96 2.61 4.00
CA VAL A 121 4.97 3.29 4.83
C VAL A 121 3.77 3.61 3.94
N ARG A 122 2.66 2.91 4.19
CA ARG A 122 1.46 2.90 3.36
C ARG A 122 0.26 3.38 4.16
N SER A 123 -0.54 4.23 3.56
CA SER A 123 -1.84 4.63 4.07
C SER A 123 -2.87 3.48 4.04
N SER A 124 -3.74 3.44 5.03
CA SER A 124 -4.87 2.51 5.14
C SER A 124 -6.04 3.24 5.78
N ALA A 125 -7.10 3.52 5.02
CA ALA A 125 -8.24 4.32 5.51
C ALA A 125 -9.34 3.45 6.13
N THR A 126 -10.00 3.96 7.16
CA THR A 126 -11.11 3.25 7.84
C THR A 126 -12.42 3.25 7.06
N ALA A 127 -12.52 4.05 5.99
CA ALA A 127 -13.73 4.27 5.22
C ALA A 127 -13.71 3.59 3.82
N GLU A 128 -12.79 2.63 3.60
CA GLU A 128 -12.66 1.91 2.32
C GLU A 128 -13.89 1.03 2.00
N ASP A 129 -14.72 0.69 3.00
CA ASP A 129 -15.90 -0.17 2.86
C ASP A 129 -17.22 0.60 2.62
N LEU A 130 -17.19 1.93 2.51
CA LEU A 130 -18.40 2.66 2.12
C LEU A 130 -18.73 2.31 0.66
N PRO A 131 -19.95 1.84 0.35
CA PRO A 131 -20.35 1.60 -1.03
C PRO A 131 -20.19 2.92 -1.79
N ASP A 132 -19.40 2.88 -2.87
CA ASP A 132 -18.95 4.00 -3.71
C ASP A 132 -17.69 4.77 -3.26
N ALA A 133 -17.06 4.46 -2.12
CA ALA A 133 -15.84 5.12 -1.65
C ALA A 133 -14.54 4.39 -2.02
N SER A 134 -14.19 4.34 -3.30
CA SER A 134 -12.84 3.91 -3.70
C SER A 134 -11.84 5.04 -3.46
N PHE A 135 -11.22 5.09 -2.28
CA PHE A 135 -10.00 5.90 -2.06
C PHE A 135 -8.76 5.30 -2.76
N ALA A 136 -8.95 4.23 -3.54
CA ALA A 136 -7.93 3.57 -4.34
C ALA A 136 -7.20 4.59 -5.24
N GLY A 137 -5.86 4.56 -5.18
CA GLY A 137 -4.99 5.42 -5.99
C GLY A 137 -4.87 6.89 -5.54
N GLN A 138 -5.48 7.29 -4.42
CA GLN A 138 -5.38 8.68 -3.91
C GLN A 138 -4.51 8.84 -2.66
N GLN A 139 -4.03 7.73 -2.09
CA GLN A 139 -3.34 7.74 -0.82
C GLN A 139 -1.82 7.53 -1.00
N GLU A 140 -1.01 8.15 -0.15
CA GLU A 140 0.44 8.14 -0.31
C GLU A 140 1.11 6.87 0.19
N THR A 141 2.05 6.39 -0.64
CA THR A 141 2.92 5.25 -0.33
C THR A 141 4.36 5.70 -0.45
N PHE A 142 5.13 5.47 0.61
CA PHE A 142 6.56 5.73 0.64
C PHE A 142 7.31 4.40 0.70
N LEU A 143 8.19 4.16 -0.28
CA LEU A 143 8.97 2.94 -0.39
C LEU A 143 10.42 3.19 0.04
N ASN A 144 11.14 2.12 0.42
CA ASN A 144 12.56 2.18 0.81
C ASN A 144 12.88 3.24 1.88
N ILE A 145 11.97 3.42 2.84
CA ILE A 145 12.24 4.28 3.99
C ILE A 145 13.16 3.55 4.94
N ARG A 146 14.27 4.18 5.34
CA ARG A 146 15.32 3.58 6.17
C ARG A 146 15.62 4.48 7.36
N GLY A 147 15.75 3.88 8.53
CA GLY A 147 16.01 4.59 9.79
C GLY A 147 14.73 5.16 10.41
N ILE A 148 14.67 5.09 11.74
CA ILE A 148 13.48 5.39 12.52
C ILE A 148 12.98 6.84 12.36
N ASP A 149 13.89 7.81 12.27
CA ASP A 149 13.47 9.21 12.16
C ASP A 149 12.81 9.50 10.80
N ASN A 150 13.26 8.85 9.72
CA ASN A 150 12.61 8.92 8.42
C ASN A 150 11.24 8.23 8.44
N ILE A 151 11.07 7.14 9.19
CA ILE A 151 9.78 6.46 9.36
C ILE A 151 8.79 7.38 10.08
N LEU A 152 9.21 8.07 11.15
CA LEU A 152 8.35 9.01 11.87
C LEU A 152 7.90 10.18 10.99
N ILE A 153 8.77 10.67 10.10
CA ILE A 153 8.41 11.68 9.10
C ILE A 153 7.41 11.10 8.10
N ALA A 154 7.69 9.93 7.53
CA ALA A 154 6.81 9.29 6.56
C ALA A 154 5.41 8.98 7.12
N ILE A 155 5.29 8.66 8.41
CA ILE A 155 3.99 8.49 9.09
C ILE A 155 3.19 9.81 9.07
N LYS A 156 3.84 10.95 9.35
CA LYS A 156 3.19 12.26 9.29
C LYS A 156 2.79 12.65 7.86
N GLU A 157 3.62 12.32 6.88
CA GLU A 157 3.28 12.53 5.46
C GLU A 157 2.06 11.67 5.06
N VAL A 158 2.01 10.40 5.49
CA VAL A 158 0.82 9.56 5.31
C VAL A 158 -0.40 10.20 5.97
N PHE A 159 -0.29 10.67 7.21
CA PHE A 159 -1.39 11.38 7.91
C PHE A 159 -1.83 12.65 7.16
N ALA A 160 -0.88 13.39 6.57
CA ALA A 160 -1.14 14.56 5.76
C ALA A 160 -1.83 14.23 4.43
N SER A 161 -1.55 13.06 3.84
CA SER A 161 -2.12 12.63 2.55
C SER A 161 -3.65 12.55 2.56
N LEU A 162 -4.27 12.40 3.74
CA LEU A 162 -5.72 12.49 3.86
C LEU A 162 -6.23 13.87 3.38
N TYR A 163 -5.42 14.91 3.45
CA TYR A 163 -5.73 16.27 3.02
C TYR A 163 -5.07 16.65 1.69
N ASN A 164 -4.77 15.65 0.84
CA ASN A 164 -4.48 15.90 -0.57
C ASN A 164 -5.69 16.54 -1.27
N ASP A 165 -5.43 17.40 -2.25
CA ASP A 165 -6.46 18.22 -2.89
C ASP A 165 -7.61 17.37 -3.45
N ARG A 166 -7.26 16.25 -4.09
CA ARG A 166 -8.22 15.25 -4.60
C ARG A 166 -9.05 14.62 -3.48
N ALA A 167 -8.42 14.29 -2.35
CA ALA A 167 -9.10 13.67 -1.22
C ALA A 167 -10.06 14.64 -0.51
N ILE A 168 -9.69 15.93 -0.42
CA ILE A 168 -10.56 16.99 0.10
C ILE A 168 -11.78 17.15 -0.81
N ALA A 169 -11.56 17.40 -2.11
CA ALA A 169 -12.64 17.59 -3.09
C ALA A 169 -13.58 16.38 -3.13
N TYR A 170 -13.01 15.17 -3.14
CA TYR A 170 -13.78 13.93 -3.12
C TYR A 170 -14.75 13.84 -1.93
N ARG A 171 -14.27 14.11 -0.72
CA ARG A 171 -15.13 14.06 0.49
C ARG A 171 -16.24 15.10 0.44
N VAL A 172 -15.95 16.32 -0.01
CA VAL A 172 -16.97 17.38 -0.12
C VAL A 172 -18.03 17.00 -1.15
N HIS A 173 -17.66 16.48 -2.33
CA HIS A 173 -18.61 16.04 -3.33
C HIS A 173 -19.49 14.86 -2.89
N GLN A 174 -18.94 13.96 -2.07
CA GLN A 174 -19.70 12.85 -1.49
C GLN A 174 -20.52 13.25 -0.24
N GLY A 175 -20.40 14.51 0.22
CA GLY A 175 -21.07 14.97 1.43
C GLY A 175 -20.55 14.31 2.72
N PHE A 176 -19.32 13.78 2.70
CA PHE A 176 -18.69 13.24 3.89
C PHE A 176 -18.15 14.37 4.76
N ALA A 177 -18.52 14.36 6.03
CA ALA A 177 -17.90 15.24 7.01
C ALA A 177 -16.41 14.88 7.14
N HIS A 178 -15.56 15.89 7.18
CA HIS A 178 -14.11 15.73 7.17
C HIS A 178 -13.56 15.07 8.45
N ASP A 179 -14.33 15.07 9.53
CA ASP A 179 -14.01 14.54 10.86
C ASP A 179 -14.24 13.02 10.99
N ILE A 180 -14.99 12.39 10.07
CA ILE A 180 -15.34 10.97 10.18
C ILE A 180 -14.20 10.05 9.72
N VAL A 181 -13.36 10.50 8.77
CA VAL A 181 -12.35 9.65 8.15
C VAL A 181 -11.06 9.68 8.96
N ALA A 182 -10.66 8.52 9.49
CA ALA A 182 -9.36 8.33 10.12
C ALA A 182 -8.43 7.55 9.18
N LEU A 183 -7.13 7.74 9.38
CA LEU A 183 -6.10 7.06 8.61
C LEU A 183 -5.15 6.30 9.51
N SER A 184 -4.83 5.07 9.12
CA SER A 184 -3.77 4.26 9.68
C SER A 184 -2.56 4.28 8.74
N ALA A 185 -1.36 4.36 9.29
CA ALA A 185 -0.12 4.13 8.56
C ALA A 185 0.33 2.69 8.83
N GLY A 186 0.43 1.87 7.78
CA GLY A 186 1.05 0.55 7.79
C GLY A 186 2.53 0.64 7.46
N ILE A 187 3.38 0.11 8.32
CA ILE A 187 4.83 0.07 8.18
C ILE A 187 5.22 -1.38 7.97
N GLN A 188 5.55 -1.72 6.73
CA GLN A 188 5.81 -3.09 6.30
C GLN A 188 7.24 -3.24 5.81
N ARG A 189 7.90 -4.35 6.13
CA ARG A 189 9.25 -4.63 5.61
C ARG A 189 9.24 -4.72 4.08
N MET A 190 10.19 -4.06 3.42
CA MET A 190 10.33 -4.13 1.97
C MET A 190 10.85 -5.50 1.53
N VAL A 191 10.26 -6.03 0.45
CA VAL A 191 10.82 -7.12 -0.35
C VAL A 191 11.83 -6.54 -1.33
N ARG A 192 12.97 -7.22 -1.56
CA ARG A 192 14.05 -6.75 -2.44
C ARG A 192 13.71 -6.91 -3.94
N SER A 193 12.56 -6.39 -4.35
CA SER A 193 12.09 -6.47 -5.74
C SER A 193 12.79 -5.45 -6.66
N GLU A 194 13.59 -4.52 -6.13
CA GLU A 194 14.38 -3.60 -6.95
C GLU A 194 15.42 -4.30 -7.84
N THR A 195 15.90 -5.47 -7.40
CA THR A 195 16.75 -6.38 -8.20
C THR A 195 15.97 -7.53 -8.82
N GLY A 196 14.70 -7.70 -8.44
CA GLY A 196 13.81 -8.75 -8.92
C GLY A 196 12.68 -8.21 -9.81
N ALA A 197 11.47 -8.65 -9.51
CA ALA A 197 10.26 -8.27 -10.23
C ALA A 197 9.09 -8.09 -9.27
N ALA A 198 8.08 -7.35 -9.70
CA ALA A 198 6.84 -7.17 -8.95
C ALA A 198 5.68 -6.92 -9.93
N GLY A 199 4.46 -6.97 -9.42
CA GLY A 199 3.29 -6.67 -10.21
C GLY A 199 1.99 -6.90 -9.47
N VAL A 200 0.93 -7.11 -10.24
CA VAL A 200 -0.43 -7.28 -9.74
C VAL A 200 -1.02 -8.57 -10.30
N MET A 201 -1.82 -9.26 -9.50
CA MET A 201 -2.61 -10.42 -9.91
C MET A 201 -4.09 -10.18 -9.65
N PHE A 202 -4.91 -10.58 -10.61
CA PHE A 202 -6.34 -10.66 -10.48
C PHE A 202 -6.75 -12.13 -10.56
N THR A 203 -7.64 -12.54 -9.68
CA THR A 203 -8.20 -13.91 -9.68
C THR A 203 -9.40 -14.04 -10.63
N LEU A 204 -9.51 -13.14 -11.60
CA LEU A 204 -10.40 -13.25 -12.75
C LEU A 204 -9.80 -12.44 -13.91
N ASP A 205 -10.35 -12.63 -15.10
CA ASP A 205 -10.12 -11.70 -16.21
C ASP A 205 -10.92 -10.42 -15.96
N THR A 206 -10.22 -9.30 -15.78
CA THR A 206 -10.82 -8.00 -15.46
C THR A 206 -11.58 -7.39 -16.64
N GLU A 207 -11.31 -7.81 -17.87
CA GLU A 207 -12.01 -7.32 -19.06
C GLU A 207 -13.36 -8.00 -19.26
N SER A 208 -13.41 -9.33 -19.15
CA SER A 208 -14.61 -10.13 -19.41
C SER A 208 -15.38 -10.57 -18.17
N GLY A 209 -14.76 -10.50 -17.00
CA GLY A 209 -15.28 -11.08 -15.76
C GLY A 209 -15.14 -12.61 -15.68
N PHE A 210 -14.41 -13.25 -16.60
CA PHE A 210 -14.23 -14.70 -16.61
C PHE A 210 -13.41 -15.18 -15.39
N ARG A 211 -14.03 -16.04 -14.55
CA ARG A 211 -13.51 -16.40 -13.23
C ARG A 211 -12.55 -17.59 -13.20
N ASP A 212 -12.43 -18.37 -14.28
CA ASP A 212 -11.58 -19.58 -14.28
C ASP A 212 -10.12 -19.32 -14.66
N VAL A 213 -9.68 -18.06 -14.57
CA VAL A 213 -8.30 -17.65 -14.82
C VAL A 213 -7.74 -16.81 -13.69
N VAL A 214 -6.43 -16.88 -13.51
CA VAL A 214 -5.63 -15.88 -12.80
C VAL A 214 -4.91 -15.05 -13.86
N PHE A 215 -5.12 -13.74 -13.83
CA PHE A 215 -4.42 -12.77 -14.67
C PHE A 215 -3.26 -12.19 -13.88
N ILE A 216 -2.03 -12.34 -14.36
CA ILE A 216 -0.81 -11.87 -13.70
C ILE A 216 -0.15 -10.84 -14.59
N THR A 217 0.18 -9.69 -14.02
CA THR A 217 1.06 -8.69 -14.61
C THR A 217 2.41 -8.69 -13.90
N ALA A 218 3.51 -8.49 -14.63
CA ALA A 218 4.85 -8.48 -14.07
C ALA A 218 5.78 -7.47 -14.76
N SER A 219 6.54 -6.71 -13.98
CA SER A 219 7.64 -5.88 -14.48
C SER A 219 8.83 -5.97 -13.53
N TYR A 220 10.01 -5.55 -14.00
CA TYR A 220 11.21 -5.47 -13.17
C TYR A 220 11.12 -4.31 -12.17
N GLY A 221 11.80 -4.47 -11.02
CA GLY A 221 11.85 -3.45 -9.99
C GLY A 221 10.65 -3.45 -9.04
N LEU A 222 10.50 -2.37 -8.29
CA LEU A 222 9.40 -2.18 -7.33
C LEU A 222 8.04 -2.09 -8.06
N GLY A 223 7.02 -2.68 -7.45
CA GLY A 223 5.68 -2.84 -8.05
C GLY A 223 4.91 -1.55 -8.31
N GLU A 224 5.31 -0.43 -7.69
CA GLU A 224 4.64 0.87 -7.81
C GLU A 224 4.43 1.31 -9.26
N MET A 225 5.41 1.05 -10.14
CA MET A 225 5.31 1.41 -11.56
C MET A 225 4.18 0.65 -12.28
N VAL A 226 3.87 -0.57 -11.85
CA VAL A 226 2.79 -1.39 -12.40
C VAL A 226 1.45 -0.89 -11.85
N VAL A 227 1.35 -0.68 -10.54
CA VAL A 227 0.13 -0.20 -9.86
C VAL A 227 -0.32 1.15 -10.40
N GLN A 228 0.64 2.05 -10.70
CA GLN A 228 0.35 3.38 -11.25
C GLN A 228 0.11 3.38 -12.78
N GLY A 229 0.26 2.24 -13.46
CA GLY A 229 0.20 2.16 -14.93
C GLY A 229 1.32 2.92 -15.64
N ALA A 230 2.43 3.18 -14.95
CA ALA A 230 3.58 3.93 -15.47
C ALA A 230 4.52 3.07 -16.35
N VAL A 231 4.36 1.74 -16.31
CA VAL A 231 5.06 0.79 -17.18
C VAL A 231 4.07 -0.15 -17.85
N ASN A 232 4.38 -0.60 -19.07
CA ASN A 232 3.66 -1.68 -19.73
C ASN A 232 4.31 -3.03 -19.35
N PRO A 233 3.68 -3.82 -18.45
CA PRO A 233 4.22 -5.05 -17.89
C PRO A 233 4.02 -6.25 -18.81
N ASP A 234 4.70 -7.35 -18.52
CA ASP A 234 4.32 -8.64 -19.06
C ASP A 234 2.94 -9.06 -18.54
N GLU A 235 2.19 -9.77 -19.36
CA GLU A 235 0.84 -10.25 -19.02
C GLU A 235 0.76 -11.77 -19.22
N PHE A 236 0.16 -12.45 -18.25
CA PHE A 236 0.01 -13.89 -18.25
C PHE A 236 -1.40 -14.28 -17.82
N TYR A 237 -1.98 -15.25 -18.51
CA TYR A 237 -3.26 -15.86 -18.11
C TYR A 237 -3.01 -17.31 -17.74
N LEU A 238 -3.40 -17.68 -16.52
CA LEU A 238 -3.27 -19.04 -16.02
C LEU A 238 -4.65 -19.65 -15.75
N SER A 239 -4.89 -20.85 -16.25
CA SER A 239 -6.13 -21.60 -16.01
C SER A 239 -6.18 -22.15 -14.58
N LYS A 240 -7.18 -21.74 -13.80
CA LYS A 240 -7.43 -22.32 -12.47
C LYS A 240 -7.73 -23.82 -12.55
N PRO A 241 -8.60 -24.32 -13.45
CA PRO A 241 -8.84 -25.77 -13.58
C PRO A 241 -7.58 -26.59 -13.87
N LEU A 242 -6.69 -26.13 -14.77
CA LEU A 242 -5.45 -26.85 -15.05
C LEU A 242 -4.49 -26.82 -13.85
N LEU A 243 -4.42 -25.69 -13.15
CA LEU A 243 -3.58 -25.55 -11.96
C LEU A 243 -4.04 -26.47 -10.82
N LYS A 244 -5.36 -26.57 -10.56
CA LYS A 244 -5.94 -27.51 -9.57
C LYS A 244 -5.61 -28.97 -9.88
N ASN A 245 -5.46 -29.30 -11.16
CA ASN A 245 -5.14 -30.65 -11.62
C ASN A 245 -3.63 -30.90 -11.77
N GLY A 246 -2.77 -29.98 -11.31
CA GLY A 246 -1.30 -30.12 -11.38
C GLY A 246 -0.76 -30.14 -12.82
N ARG A 247 -1.48 -29.55 -13.78
CA ARG A 247 -1.07 -29.47 -15.18
C ARG A 247 -0.48 -28.10 -15.50
N HIS A 248 0.27 -28.02 -16.61
CA HIS A 248 0.72 -26.74 -17.15
C HIS A 248 -0.49 -25.83 -17.41
N SER A 249 -0.55 -24.69 -16.73
CA SER A 249 -1.74 -23.83 -16.67
C SER A 249 -1.62 -22.53 -17.44
N VAL A 250 -0.44 -22.17 -17.96
CA VAL A 250 -0.24 -20.93 -18.73
C VAL A 250 -0.95 -21.02 -20.08
N LEU A 251 -1.99 -20.21 -20.26
CA LEU A 251 -2.80 -20.16 -21.47
C LEU A 251 -2.27 -19.14 -22.49
N ARG A 252 -1.78 -18.00 -22.00
CA ARG A 252 -1.33 -16.87 -22.81
C ARG A 252 -0.19 -16.15 -22.14
N ARG A 253 0.73 -15.63 -22.96
CA ARG A 253 1.79 -14.69 -22.56
C ARG A 253 1.79 -13.52 -23.52
N ASN A 254 1.92 -12.31 -22.98
CA ASN A 254 2.16 -11.11 -23.75
C ASN A 254 3.40 -10.42 -23.16
N LEU A 255 4.37 -10.12 -24.03
CA LEU A 255 5.62 -9.49 -23.60
C LEU A 255 5.39 -7.98 -23.48
N GLY A 256 5.52 -7.48 -22.25
CA GLY A 256 5.50 -6.07 -21.95
C GLY A 256 6.77 -5.38 -22.38
N SER A 257 6.65 -4.11 -22.73
CA SER A 257 7.80 -3.32 -23.18
C SER A 257 8.82 -3.04 -22.07
N LYS A 258 8.37 -3.02 -20.80
CA LYS A 258 9.21 -2.89 -19.59
C LYS A 258 10.32 -1.83 -19.71
N HIS A 259 10.01 -0.66 -20.26
CA HIS A 259 11.02 0.35 -20.61
C HIS A 259 11.80 0.85 -19.38
N GLN A 260 11.13 0.98 -18.25
CA GLN A 260 11.66 1.55 -17.03
C GLN A 260 11.31 0.67 -15.83
N LYS A 261 12.13 0.75 -14.78
CA LYS A 261 11.92 0.12 -13.48
C LYS A 261 12.22 1.09 -12.35
N MET A 262 11.51 0.94 -11.24
CA MET A 262 11.81 1.67 -10.00
C MET A 262 12.75 0.85 -9.14
N ILE A 263 13.81 1.49 -8.63
CA ILE A 263 14.78 0.88 -7.73
C ILE A 263 15.02 1.74 -6.49
N TYR A 264 15.78 1.22 -5.53
CA TYR A 264 16.19 1.98 -4.35
C TYR A 264 17.08 3.16 -4.73
N GLY A 265 16.74 4.32 -4.19
CA GLY A 265 17.59 5.50 -4.21
C GLY A 265 18.71 5.41 -3.16
N GLU A 266 19.67 6.33 -3.27
CA GLU A 266 20.80 6.41 -2.33
C GLU A 266 20.34 6.86 -0.94
N GLU A 267 19.41 7.81 -0.86
CA GLU A 267 18.78 8.28 0.37
C GLU A 267 17.64 7.34 0.82
N GLY A 268 17.31 7.32 2.11
CA GLY A 268 16.23 6.51 2.69
C GLY A 268 15.06 7.35 3.19
N SER A 269 14.96 8.59 2.72
CA SER A 269 13.99 9.60 3.14
C SER A 269 12.84 9.72 2.14
N ALA A 270 11.68 10.15 2.62
CA ALA A 270 10.48 10.36 1.79
C ALA A 270 10.80 11.26 0.58
N GLY A 271 10.26 10.92 -0.59
CA GLY A 271 10.44 11.66 -1.84
C GLY A 271 11.77 11.44 -2.58
N LYS A 272 12.77 10.83 -1.94
CA LYS A 272 14.09 10.53 -2.56
C LYS A 272 14.54 9.08 -2.41
N SER A 273 13.74 8.28 -1.72
CA SER A 273 14.07 6.90 -1.36
C SER A 273 14.06 5.94 -2.55
N VAL A 274 13.53 6.34 -3.69
CA VAL A 274 13.45 5.54 -4.91
C VAL A 274 13.82 6.36 -6.12
N VAL A 275 14.31 5.69 -7.16
CA VAL A 275 14.64 6.30 -8.46
C VAL A 275 14.12 5.43 -9.59
N VAL A 276 13.70 6.06 -10.69
CA VAL A 276 13.27 5.38 -11.91
C VAL A 276 14.45 5.33 -12.87
N VAL A 277 14.78 4.13 -13.35
CA VAL A 277 15.88 3.88 -14.29
C VAL A 277 15.39 3.12 -15.50
N ASP A 278 16.11 3.23 -16.60
CA ASP A 278 15.88 2.41 -17.79
C ASP A 278 16.23 0.94 -17.52
N VAL A 279 15.38 0.03 -18.01
CA VAL A 279 15.71 -1.40 -18.06
C VAL A 279 16.67 -1.65 -19.22
N GLU A 280 17.64 -2.55 -19.08
CA GLU A 280 18.54 -2.87 -20.19
C GLU A 280 17.78 -3.48 -21.38
N LYS A 281 18.19 -3.18 -22.61
CA LYS A 281 17.48 -3.64 -23.82
C LYS A 281 17.32 -5.15 -23.89
N GLN A 282 18.30 -5.90 -23.39
CA GLN A 282 18.26 -7.36 -23.37
C GLN A 282 17.20 -7.90 -22.40
N ASP A 283 17.03 -7.27 -21.24
CA ASP A 283 16.04 -7.67 -20.24
C ASP A 283 14.62 -7.34 -20.70
N ARG A 284 14.42 -6.22 -21.42
CA ARG A 284 13.11 -5.86 -22.01
C ARG A 284 12.55 -6.94 -22.93
N GLN A 285 13.42 -7.72 -23.58
CA GLN A 285 13.04 -8.80 -24.49
C GLN A 285 12.78 -10.15 -23.79
N GLN A 286 12.88 -10.18 -22.46
CA GLN A 286 12.64 -11.37 -21.65
C GLN A 286 11.39 -11.18 -20.80
N PHE A 287 10.74 -12.29 -20.44
CA PHE A 287 9.68 -12.28 -19.45
C PHE A 287 10.30 -12.10 -18.05
N ALA A 288 9.69 -11.24 -17.22
CA ALA A 288 10.13 -11.00 -15.85
C ALA A 288 9.95 -12.22 -14.93
N LEU A 289 9.07 -13.15 -15.32
CA LEU A 289 8.78 -14.39 -14.61
C LEU A 289 8.94 -15.61 -15.50
N ASN A 290 9.36 -16.72 -14.90
CA ASN A 290 9.32 -18.04 -15.53
C ASN A 290 8.04 -18.82 -15.16
N ASP A 291 7.82 -19.96 -15.84
CA ASP A 291 6.62 -20.79 -15.69
C ASP A 291 6.41 -21.35 -14.28
N HIS A 292 7.49 -21.62 -13.56
CA HIS A 292 7.41 -22.11 -12.19
C HIS A 292 6.92 -21.00 -11.27
N GLU A 293 7.51 -19.81 -11.40
CA GLU A 293 7.11 -18.62 -10.63
C GLU A 293 5.65 -18.22 -10.90
N LEU A 294 5.22 -18.26 -12.16
CA LEU A 294 3.83 -18.01 -12.53
C LEU A 294 2.87 -19.00 -11.85
N GLN A 295 3.22 -20.29 -11.81
CA GLN A 295 2.39 -21.30 -11.15
C GLN A 295 2.35 -21.12 -9.63
N GLU A 296 3.48 -20.80 -8.99
CA GLU A 296 3.52 -20.54 -7.55
C GLU A 296 2.71 -19.30 -7.17
N LEU A 297 2.82 -18.22 -7.95
CA LEU A 297 2.01 -17.01 -7.77
C LEU A 297 0.51 -17.29 -7.95
N ALA A 298 0.12 -18.02 -8.99
CA ALA A 298 -1.28 -18.36 -9.21
C ALA A 298 -1.86 -19.28 -8.13
N LYS A 299 -1.05 -20.18 -7.54
CA LYS A 299 -1.46 -20.99 -6.39
C LYS A 299 -1.75 -20.12 -5.18
N GLN A 300 -0.86 -19.18 -4.86
CA GLN A 300 -1.08 -18.23 -3.76
C GLN A 300 -2.32 -17.38 -4.00
N ALA A 301 -2.51 -16.86 -5.21
CA ALA A 301 -3.70 -16.08 -5.57
C ALA A 301 -5.01 -16.85 -5.34
N MET A 302 -5.04 -18.15 -5.70
CA MET A 302 -6.21 -19.01 -5.46
C MET A 302 -6.43 -19.32 -3.99
N ILE A 303 -5.38 -19.48 -3.18
CA ILE A 303 -5.50 -19.68 -1.74
C ILE A 303 -6.10 -18.44 -1.07
N ILE A 304 -5.67 -17.24 -1.50
CA ILE A 304 -6.23 -15.98 -1.03
C ILE A 304 -7.69 -15.85 -1.46
N GLU A 305 -8.02 -16.09 -2.74
CA GLU A 305 -9.42 -16.08 -3.22
C GLU A 305 -10.32 -17.04 -2.44
N ASP A 306 -9.88 -18.28 -2.21
CA ASP A 306 -10.64 -19.28 -1.48
C ASP A 306 -10.88 -18.86 -0.01
N HIS A 307 -9.93 -18.16 0.61
CA HIS A 307 -10.05 -17.64 1.99
C HIS A 307 -11.07 -16.50 2.10
N TYR A 308 -11.02 -15.54 1.17
CA TYR A 308 -11.93 -14.39 1.18
C TYR A 308 -13.31 -14.70 0.55
N GLY A 309 -13.41 -15.76 -0.25
CA GLY A 309 -14.65 -16.19 -0.91
C GLY A 309 -15.11 -15.26 -2.03
N ALA A 310 -14.22 -14.40 -2.55
CA ALA A 310 -14.51 -13.41 -3.58
C ALA A 310 -13.28 -13.20 -4.48
N PRO A 311 -13.46 -12.70 -5.73
CA PRO A 311 -12.34 -12.32 -6.57
C PRO A 311 -11.49 -11.24 -5.91
N MET A 312 -10.18 -11.47 -5.93
CA MET A 312 -9.14 -10.65 -5.33
C MET A 312 -8.28 -9.95 -6.37
N ASP A 313 -7.88 -8.74 -6.02
CA ASP A 313 -6.79 -7.94 -6.61
C ASP A 313 -5.61 -7.98 -5.62
N ILE A 314 -4.43 -8.41 -6.08
CA ILE A 314 -3.30 -8.77 -5.22
C ILE A 314 -2.01 -8.17 -5.78
N GLU A 315 -1.38 -7.26 -5.02
CA GLU A 315 0.01 -6.87 -5.24
C GLU A 315 0.97 -7.99 -4.82
N TRP A 316 2.01 -8.23 -5.60
CA TRP A 316 3.06 -9.21 -5.27
C TRP A 316 4.45 -8.68 -5.62
N ALA A 317 5.45 -9.23 -4.94
CA ALA A 317 6.85 -8.92 -5.17
C ALA A 317 7.70 -10.20 -5.11
N LYS A 318 8.65 -10.33 -6.02
CA LYS A 318 9.69 -11.36 -6.05
C LYS A 318 11.00 -10.73 -5.57
N ASP A 319 11.53 -11.27 -4.48
CA ASP A 319 12.87 -10.95 -3.99
C ASP A 319 13.91 -11.36 -5.06
N GLY A 320 14.87 -10.48 -5.35
CA GLY A 320 15.86 -10.68 -6.42
C GLY A 320 17.28 -10.86 -5.94
#